data_AF-A0A7J7LXJ9-F1
#
_entry.id   AF-A0A7J7LXJ9-F1
#
_cell.length_a   1.000
_cell.length_b   1.000
_cell.length_c   1.000
_cell.angle_alpha   90.00
_cell.angle_beta   90.00
_cell.angle_gamma   90.00
#
_symmetry.space_group_name_H-M   'P 1'
#
loop_
_entity.id
_entity.type
_entity.pdbx_description
1 polymer ?
#
loop_
_entity_poly.entity_id
_entity_poly.type
_entity_poly.pdbx_seq_one_letter_code
_entity_poly.pdbx_strand_id
1 'polypeptide(L)'
;MTNGEPDESYEDFSACLPPNEYRYAVFDLDFTTENCQKSKIFFIAWSPENSRVRSMMLYASSKDRFKRELDGIQVKLQGTDPSEMGFDIVKGWAL
;
A
#
# COMPACT_ATOMS: atom_id res chain seq x y z
N MET A 1 -19.85 -4.25 0.09
CA MET A 1 -19.41 -3.09 -0.70
C MET A 1 -19.11 -1.99 0.30
N THR A 2 -17.95 -2.04 0.93
CA THR A 2 -17.49 -0.97 1.83
C THR A 2 -16.48 -0.18 1.01
N ASN A 3 -16.96 0.96 0.52
CA ASN A 3 -16.12 1.91 -0.20
C ASN A 3 -15.45 2.75 0.87
N GLY A 4 -14.12 2.63 0.95
CA GLY A 4 -13.36 3.37 1.95
C GLY A 4 -13.48 4.87 1.72
N GLU A 5 -13.95 5.62 2.72
CA GLU A 5 -14.05 7.08 2.63
C GLU A 5 -12.63 7.72 2.64
N PRO A 6 -12.41 8.90 2.04
CA PRO A 6 -11.08 9.55 2.05
C PRO A 6 -10.58 9.96 3.45
N ASP A 7 -11.43 9.85 4.47
CA ASP A 7 -11.11 10.04 5.90
C ASP A 7 -10.95 8.71 6.66
N GLU A 8 -11.09 7.58 5.95
CA GLU A 8 -11.02 6.27 6.56
C GLU A 8 -9.61 6.01 7.08
N SER A 9 -9.51 5.83 8.40
CA SER A 9 -8.25 5.69 9.08
C SER A 9 -7.50 4.48 8.52
N TYR A 10 -6.18 4.62 8.35
CA TYR A 10 -5.29 3.54 7.92
C TYR A 10 -5.54 2.22 8.71
N GLU A 11 -5.96 2.35 9.97
CA GLU A 11 -6.36 1.23 10.83
C GLU A 11 -7.51 0.39 10.25
N ASP A 12 -8.54 1.00 9.66
CA ASP A 12 -9.66 0.28 9.04
C ASP A 12 -9.22 -0.39 7.73
N PHE A 13 -8.40 0.30 6.94
CA PHE A 13 -7.73 -0.29 5.77
C PHE A 13 -6.89 -1.51 6.18
N SER A 14 -6.12 -1.42 7.27
CA SER A 14 -5.30 -2.51 7.79
C SER A 14 -6.16 -3.66 8.34
N ALA A 15 -7.31 -3.35 8.95
CA ALA A 15 -8.29 -4.34 9.40
C ALA A 15 -8.95 -5.07 8.21
N CYS A 16 -9.05 -4.40 7.06
CA CYS A 16 -9.51 -4.98 5.80
C CYS A 16 -8.44 -5.84 5.09
N LEU A 17 -7.18 -5.86 5.56
CA LEU A 17 -6.13 -6.69 4.99
C LEU A 17 -6.19 -8.12 5.57
N PRO A 18 -6.41 -9.14 4.74
CA PRO A 18 -6.50 -10.51 5.21
C PRO A 18 -5.11 -11.00 5.66
N PRO A 19 -4.97 -11.63 6.84
CA PRO A 19 -3.69 -12.11 7.35
C PRO A 19 -3.12 -13.30 6.56
N ASN A 20 -3.91 -13.92 5.67
CA ASN A 20 -3.53 -15.14 4.96
C ASN A 20 -3.48 -14.99 3.43
N GLU A 21 -3.74 -13.80 2.88
CA GLU A 21 -3.76 -13.59 1.42
C GLU A 21 -2.87 -12.44 0.99
N TYR A 22 -2.24 -12.58 -0.18
CA TYR A 22 -1.51 -11.50 -0.83
C TYR A 22 -2.47 -10.47 -1.42
N ARG A 23 -2.29 -9.19 -1.08
CA ARG A 23 -2.97 -8.08 -1.76
C ARG A 23 -2.00 -7.00 -2.18
N TYR A 24 -2.35 -6.36 -3.29
CA TYR A 24 -1.83 -5.03 -3.61
C TYR A 24 -2.89 -4.00 -3.25
N ALA A 25 -2.45 -2.90 -2.67
CA ALA A 25 -3.25 -1.73 -2.48
C ALA A 25 -2.52 -0.53 -3.06
N VAL A 26 -3.29 0.37 -3.65
CA VAL A 26 -2.78 1.65 -4.12
C VAL A 26 -3.45 2.71 -3.26
N PHE A 27 -2.64 3.52 -2.62
CA PHE A 27 -3.08 4.58 -1.74
C PHE A 27 -2.59 5.91 -2.34
N ASP A 28 -3.52 6.78 -2.71
CA ASP A 28 -3.17 8.13 -3.14
C ASP A 28 -3.19 9.04 -1.92
N LEU A 29 -2.04 9.64 -1.62
CA LEU A 29 -1.90 10.56 -0.50
C LEU A 29 -1.75 11.97 -1.04
N ASP A 30 -2.80 12.76 -0.85
CA ASP A 30 -2.78 14.20 -1.07
C ASP A 30 -2.22 14.91 0.16
N PHE A 31 -1.14 15.67 -0.03
CA PHE A 31 -0.55 16.53 0.99
C PHE A 31 -0.36 17.94 0.44
N THR A 32 -0.58 18.94 1.29
CA THR A 32 -0.38 20.34 0.93
C THR A 32 0.90 20.84 1.57
N THR A 33 1.89 21.24 0.77
CA THR A 33 3.13 21.87 1.26
C THR A 33 3.27 23.25 0.64
N GLU A 34 3.55 24.27 1.45
CA GLU A 34 3.72 25.67 1.01
C GLU A 34 2.66 26.13 -0.01
N ASN A 35 1.38 25.89 0.29
CA ASN A 35 0.24 26.28 -0.55
C ASN A 35 0.16 25.59 -1.93
N CYS A 36 0.97 24.55 -2.18
CA CYS A 36 0.85 23.64 -3.31
C CYS A 36 0.28 22.30 -2.86
N GLN A 37 -0.87 21.90 -3.41
CA GLN A 37 -1.35 20.52 -3.31
C GLN A 37 -0.44 19.61 -4.14
N LYS A 38 0.06 18.56 -3.50
CA LYS A 38 0.83 17.50 -4.14
C LYS A 38 0.17 16.17 -3.80
N SER A 39 0.02 15.33 -4.81
CA SER A 39 -0.48 13.97 -4.64
C SER A 39 0.67 13.00 -4.87
N LYS A 40 0.82 12.04 -3.97
CA LYS A 40 1.81 10.95 -4.08
C LYS A 40 1.05 9.64 -4.13
N ILE A 41 1.28 8.87 -5.17
CA ILE A 41 0.76 7.50 -5.28
C ILE A 41 1.69 6.55 -4.52
N PHE A 42 1.14 5.89 -3.51
CA PHE A 42 1.76 4.84 -2.73
C PHE A 42 1.27 3.48 -3.22
N PHE A 43 2.21 2.58 -3.48
CA PHE A 43 1.92 1.19 -3.81
C PHE A 43 2.28 0.31 -2.61
N ILE A 44 1.28 -0.29 -2.00
CA ILE A 44 1.39 -1.16 -0.83
C ILE A 44 1.29 -2.61 -1.31
N ALA A 45 2.35 -3.38 -1.09
CA ALA A 45 2.36 -4.82 -1.30
C ALA A 45 2.26 -5.54 0.04
N TRP A 46 1.07 -6.08 0.32
CA TRP A 46 0.74 -6.84 1.51
C TRP A 46 1.12 -8.31 1.34
N SER A 47 2.00 -8.79 2.22
CA SER A 47 2.76 -10.02 2.07
C SER A 47 2.92 -10.72 3.43
N PRO A 48 1.86 -11.27 4.03
CA PRO A 48 1.97 -11.85 5.36
C PRO A 48 2.93 -13.05 5.35
N GLU A 49 3.78 -13.16 6.37
CA GLU A 49 4.79 -14.22 6.49
C GLU A 49 4.20 -15.64 6.50
N ASN A 50 2.94 -15.77 6.91
CA ASN A 50 2.19 -17.03 6.94
C ASN A 50 1.67 -17.45 5.54
N SER A 51 1.83 -16.60 4.53
CA SER A 51 1.42 -16.91 3.17
C SER A 51 2.38 -17.90 2.50
N ARG A 52 1.84 -18.76 1.63
CA ARG A 52 2.65 -19.75 0.90
C ARG A 52 3.64 -19.03 0.00
N VAL A 53 4.94 -19.30 0.16
CA VAL A 53 6.06 -18.80 -0.68
C VAL A 53 5.77 -18.90 -2.19
N ARG A 54 5.05 -19.94 -2.61
CA ARG A 54 4.66 -20.14 -4.01
C ARG A 54 3.72 -19.04 -4.53
N SER A 55 2.80 -18.56 -3.70
CA SER A 55 1.93 -17.42 -4.01
C SER A 55 2.74 -16.13 -4.03
N MET A 56 3.63 -15.92 -3.05
CA MET A 56 4.56 -14.78 -3.05
C MET A 56 5.33 -14.69 -4.36
N MET A 57 5.84 -15.80 -4.86
CA MET A 57 6.67 -15.85 -6.06
C MET A 57 5.87 -15.46 -7.32
N LEU A 58 4.66 -16.00 -7.48
CA LEU A 58 3.76 -15.66 -8.59
C LEU A 58 3.32 -14.20 -8.55
N TYR A 59 3.02 -13.69 -7.36
CA TYR A 59 2.66 -12.30 -7.15
C TYR A 59 3.87 -11.37 -7.38
N ALA A 60 5.05 -11.70 -6.87
CA ALA A 60 6.29 -10.96 -7.09
C ALA A 60 6.68 -10.92 -8.57
N SER A 61 6.53 -12.01 -9.32
CA SER A 61 6.73 -11.99 -10.79
C SER A 61 5.72 -11.09 -11.51
N SER A 62 4.48 -11.03 -11.02
CA SER A 62 3.45 -10.13 -11.57
C SER A 62 3.69 -8.66 -11.18
N LYS A 63 4.33 -8.41 -10.03
CA LYS A 63 4.70 -7.08 -9.55
C LYS A 63 5.55 -6.32 -10.56
N ASP A 64 6.52 -6.97 -11.22
CA ASP A 64 7.38 -6.29 -12.19
C ASP A 64 6.62 -5.82 -13.44
N ARG A 65 5.58 -6.56 -13.83
CA ARG A 65 4.66 -6.15 -14.90
C ARG A 65 3.76 -5.01 -14.44
N PHE A 66 3.16 -5.15 -13.26
CA PHE A 66 2.28 -4.14 -12.66
C PHE A 66 3.01 -2.82 -12.40
N LYS A 67 4.28 -2.88 -11.99
CA LYS A 67 5.16 -1.72 -11.82
C LYS A 67 5.43 -0.96 -13.11
N ARG A 68 5.51 -1.65 -14.26
CA ARG A 68 5.69 -0.99 -15.55
C ARG A 68 4.41 -0.34 -16.04
N GLU A 69 3.26 -0.95 -15.74
CA GLU A 69 1.96 -0.34 -16.03
C GLU A 69 1.68 0.84 -15.09
N LEU A 70 2.20 0.80 -13.86
CA LEU A 70 2.12 1.86 -12.87
C LEU A 70 3.39 2.75 -12.87
N ASP A 71 3.66 3.41 -13.99
CA ASP A 71 4.77 4.36 -14.17
C ASP A 71 4.67 5.63 -13.29
N GLY A 72 3.55 5.80 -12.57
CA GLY A 72 3.30 6.95 -11.68
C GLY A 72 3.51 6.70 -10.18
N ILE A 73 3.92 5.50 -9.76
CA ILE A 73 4.12 5.22 -8.32
C ILE A 73 5.32 6.01 -7.80
N GLN A 74 5.07 6.90 -6.84
CA GLN A 74 6.12 7.68 -6.19
C GLN A 74 6.74 6.92 -5.02
N VAL A 75 5.96 6.14 -4.29
CA VAL A 75 6.44 5.39 -3.11
C VAL A 75 5.97 3.94 -3.16
N LYS A 76 6.88 3.01 -2.84
CA LYS A 76 6.61 1.56 -2.82
C LYS A 76 6.83 1.05 -1.40
N LEU A 77 5.76 0.59 -0.77
CA LEU A 77 5.77 -0.01 0.54
C LEU A 77 5.58 -1.53 0.42
N GLN A 78 6.34 -2.29 1.20
CA GLN A 78 6.19 -3.73 1.38
C GLN A 78 6.06 -4.02 2.85
N GLY A 79 5.05 -4.80 3.21
CA GLY A 79 4.63 -4.98 4.59
C GLY A 79 4.18 -6.40 4.78
N THR A 80 4.70 -7.00 5.84
CA THR A 80 4.38 -8.36 6.22
C THR A 80 3.48 -8.41 7.45
N ASP A 81 3.51 -7.34 8.25
CA ASP A 81 2.63 -7.12 9.39
C ASP A 81 1.85 -5.80 9.26
N PRO A 82 0.56 -5.71 9.68
CA PRO A 82 -0.18 -4.45 9.62
C PRO A 82 0.51 -3.34 10.43
N SER A 83 1.29 -3.70 11.45
CA SER A 83 2.06 -2.76 12.27
C SER A 83 3.21 -2.09 11.48
N GLU A 84 3.79 -2.78 10.49
CA GLU A 84 4.87 -2.25 9.65
C GLU A 84 4.38 -1.28 8.57
N MET A 85 3.08 -1.25 8.34
CA MET A 85 2.46 -0.39 7.34
C MET A 85 1.72 0.80 7.95
N GLY A 86 1.84 1.03 9.26
CA GLY A 86 1.13 2.08 9.98
C GLY A 86 1.19 3.45 9.31
N PHE A 87 0.13 4.23 9.46
CA PHE A 87 0.00 5.57 8.87
C PHE A 87 1.18 6.50 9.17
N ASP A 88 1.81 6.35 10.33
CA ASP A 88 2.99 7.12 10.72
C ASP A 88 4.19 6.84 9.80
N ILE A 89 4.36 5.57 9.40
CA ILE A 89 5.34 5.17 8.40
C ILE A 89 4.95 5.77 7.06
N VAL A 90 3.72 5.56 6.56
CA VAL A 90 3.31 6.12 5.26
C VAL A 90 3.50 7.65 5.19
N LYS A 91 3.11 8.37 6.25
CA LYS A 91 3.33 9.83 6.37
C LYS A 91 4.81 10.19 6.46
N GLY A 92 5.63 9.41 7.16
CA GLY A 92 7.07 9.61 7.23
C GLY A 92 7.79 9.52 5.89
N TRP A 93 7.22 8.78 4.92
CA TRP A 93 7.74 8.71 3.55
C TRP A 93 7.13 9.78 2.62
N ALA A 94 6.05 10.42 3.07
CA ALA A 94 5.38 11.49 2.34
C ALA A 94 6.05 12.85 2.55
N LEU A 95 6.52 13.12 3.77
CA LEU A 95 7.20 14.35 4.19
C LEU A 95 8.63 14.50 3.62
#